data_AF-F8D577-F1
#
_entry.id   AF-F8D577-F1
#
_cell.length_a   1.000
_cell.length_b   1.000
_cell.length_c   1.000
_cell.angle_alpha   90.00
_cell.angle_beta   90.00
_cell.angle_gamma   90.00
#
_symmetry.space_group_name_H-M   'P 1'
#
loop_
_entity.id
_entity.type
_entity.pdbx_description
1 polymer ?
#
loop_
_entity_poly.entity_id
_entity_poly.type
_entity_poly.pdbx_seq_one_letter_code
_entity_poly.pdbx_strand_id
1 'polypeptide(L)' 'MSDFVSVTCNECGDEFKAYPDANAADREFCSPACALEDA' A
#
# COMPACT_ATOMS: atom_id res chain seq x y z
N MET A 1 -12.30 -13.69 -10.10
CA MET A 1 -12.32 -13.25 -8.70
C MET A 1 -11.38 -12.06 -8.63
N SER A 2 -11.72 -10.98 -7.94
CA SER A 2 -10.80 -9.84 -7.87
C SER A 2 -9.66 -10.21 -6.92
N ASP A 3 -8.45 -10.34 -7.44
CA ASP A 3 -7.25 -10.73 -6.65
C ASP A 3 -6.69 -9.58 -5.80
N PHE A 4 -7.45 -8.51 -5.62
CA PHE A 4 -7.02 -7.35 -4.84
C PHE A 4 -7.42 -7.49 -3.38
N VAL A 5 -6.48 -7.19 -2.49
CA VAL A 5 -6.69 -7.04 -1.05
C VAL A 5 -6.75 -5.55 -0.69
N SER A 6 -7.51 -5.22 0.36
CA SER A 6 -7.47 -3.89 0.97
C SER A 6 -6.31 -3.84 1.96
N VAL A 7 -5.48 -2.81 1.87
CA VAL A 7 -4.32 -2.55 2.73
C VAL A 7 -4.42 -1.13 3.24
N THR A 8 -4.08 -0.91 4.50
CA THR A 8 -4.01 0.43 5.09
C THR A 8 -2.60 0.98 4.92
N CYS A 9 -2.48 2.20 4.40
CA CYS A 9 -1.20 2.87 4.29
C CYS A 9 -0.64 3.20 5.69
N ASN A 10 0.60 2.82 5.97
CA ASN A 10 1.23 3.08 7.26
C ASN A 10 1.60 4.56 7.46
N GLU A 11 1.72 5.33 6.37
CA GLU A 11 2.08 6.76 6.44
C GLU A 11 0.84 7.65 6.57
N CYS A 12 -0.05 7.64 5.57
CA CYS A 12 -1.21 8.53 5.56
C CYS A 12 -2.46 7.95 6.25
N GLY A 13 -2.49 6.64 6.54
CA GLY A 13 -3.64 5.96 7.14
C GLY A 13 -4.77 5.64 6.17
N ASP A 14 -4.65 5.97 4.87
CA ASP A 14 -5.69 5.68 3.87
C ASP A 14 -5.73 4.20 3.47
N GLU A 15 -6.93 3.70 3.14
CA GLU A 15 -7.10 2.36 2.57
C GLU A 15 -6.92 2.36 1.04
N PHE A 16 -6.16 1.41 0.52
CA PHE A 16 -5.97 1.20 -0.91
C PHE A 16 -6.06 -0.27 -1.30
N LYS A 17 -6.31 -0.53 -2.59
CA LYS A 17 -6.37 -1.89 -3.13
C LYS A 17 -5.08 -2.22 -3.85
N ALA A 18 -4.49 -3.36 -3.50
CA ALA A 18 -3.28 -3.86 -4.14
C ALA A 18 -3.37 -5.38 -4.34
N TYR A 19 -2.58 -5.91 -5.25
CA TYR A 19 -2.39 -7.36 -5.30
C TYR A 19 -1.61 -7.81 -4.07
N PRO A 20 -1.90 -9.01 -3.52
CA PRO A 20 -1.24 -9.52 -2.32
C PRO A 20 0.27 -9.70 -2.49
N ASP A 21 0.75 -9.89 -3.72
CA ASP A 21 2.17 -10.02 -4.09
C ASP A 21 2.80 -8.71 -4.59
N ALA A 22 2.06 -7.60 -4.58
CA ALA A 22 2.60 -6.30 -4.98
C ALA A 22 3.45 -5.70 -3.86
N ASN A 23 4.55 -5.03 -4.24
CA ASN A 23 5.40 -4.27 -3.30
C ASN A 23 4.63 -3.25 -2.45
N ALA A 24 3.53 -2.70 -2.98
CA ALA A 24 2.69 -1.76 -2.24
C ALA A 24 1.97 -2.45 -1.07
N ALA A 25 1.53 -3.70 -1.23
CA ALA A 25 0.93 -4.48 -0.16
C ALA A 25 1.97 -4.95 0.87
N ASP A 26 3.15 -5.36 0.40
CA ASP A 26 4.25 -5.81 1.27
C ASP A 26 4.83 -4.68 2.13
N ARG A 27 4.95 -3.48 1.57
CA ARG A 27 5.49 -2.29 2.26
C ARG A 27 4.43 -1.40 2.88
N GLU A 28 3.15 -1.71 2.68
CA GLU A 28 2.01 -0.96 3.25
C GLU A 28 2.03 0.54 2.92
N PHE A 29 2.45 0.92 1.70
CA PHE A 29 2.44 2.31 1.23
C PHE A 29 1.57 2.47 -0.02
N CYS A 30 0.60 3.39 0.05
CA CYS A 30 -0.37 3.63 -1.04
C CYS A 30 0.24 4.33 -2.26
N SER A 31 1.39 5.01 -2.10
CA SER A 31 2.03 5.77 -3.16
C SER A 31 3.55 5.89 -2.95
N PRO A 32 4.32 6.18 -4.02
CA PRO A 32 5.74 6.47 -3.89
C PRO A 32 6.05 7.66 -2.98
N ALA A 33 5.14 8.63 -2.88
CA ALA A 33 5.33 9.78 -1.99
C ALA A 33 5.37 9.33 -0.52
N CYS A 34 4.37 8.54 -0.09
CA CYS A 34 4.33 7.96 1.26
C CYS A 34 5.52 7.04 1.55
N ALA A 35 6.05 6.34 0.54
CA ALA A 35 7.24 5.50 0.71
C ALA A 35 8.56 6.28 0.79
N LEU A 36 8.55 7.58 0.48
CA LEU A 36 9.72 8.47 0.50
C LEU A 36 9.72 9.40 1.73
N GLU A 37 8.60 9.58 2.43
CA GLU A 37 8.52 10.40 3.65
C GLU A 37 9.28 9.77 4.84
N ASP A 38 9.55 8.45 4.78
CA ASP A 38 10.35 7.68 5.75
C ASP A 38 11.87 7.58 5.40
N ALA A 39 12.38 8.43 4.48
CA ALA A 39 13.77 8.36 3.96
C ALA A 39 14.71 9.49 4.40
#